data_AF-A0A2S9H0E4-F1
#
_entry.id   AF-A0A2S9H0E4-F1
#
_cell.length_a   1.000
_cell.length_b   1.000
_cell.length_c   1.000
_cell.angle_alpha   90.00
_cell.angle_beta   90.00
_cell.angle_gamma   90.00
#
_symmetry.space_group_name_H-M   'P 1'
#
loop_
_entity.id
_entity.type
_entity.pdbx_description
1 polymer ?
#
loop_
_entity_poly.entity_id
_entity_poly.type
_entity_poly.pdbx_seq_one_letter_code
_entity_poly.pdbx_strand_id
1 'polypeptide(L)'
;MANQELQFTISLAQGNLILEALAERPFKQVFEIIGHLTQQAAILFPAEAGEESIGSFIVSVPQLRLILEVLGEIPYNRVNRLLHQLHQQLHEALDLD
;
A
#
# COMPACT_ATOMS: atom_id res chain seq x y z
N MET A 1 12.98 -0.39 18.14
CA MET A 1 12.84 0.78 17.25
C MET A 1 11.41 0.78 16.75
N ALA A 2 10.75 1.93 16.85
CA ALA A 2 9.32 2.09 17.02
C ALA A 2 8.47 1.36 15.96
N ASN A 3 7.39 0.76 16.42
CA ASN A 3 6.28 0.26 15.62
C ASN A 3 5.47 1.47 15.11
N GLN A 4 6.14 2.40 14.43
CA GLN A 4 5.53 3.61 13.90
C GLN A 4 4.61 3.22 12.76
N GLU A 5 3.34 3.54 12.94
CA GLU A 5 2.31 3.37 11.94
C GLU A 5 2.31 4.59 11.03
N LEU A 6 2.40 4.34 9.73
CA LEU A 6 2.35 5.33 8.67
C LEU A 6 0.97 5.24 8.02
N GLN A 7 0.30 6.39 7.97
CA GLN A 7 -0.93 6.55 7.22
C GLN A 7 -0.58 7.01 5.80
N PHE A 8 -1.11 6.34 4.79
CA PHE A 8 -0.97 6.75 3.40
C PHE A 8 -2.31 6.62 2.67
N THR A 9 -2.47 7.41 1.62
CA THR A 9 -3.76 7.58 0.95
C THR A 9 -3.66 7.14 -0.51
N ILE A 10 -4.45 6.14 -0.89
CA ILE A 10 -4.46 5.53 -2.22
C ILE A 10 -5.89 5.28 -2.71
N SER A 11 -6.05 5.20 -4.03
CA SER A 11 -7.29 4.75 -4.67
C SER A 11 -7.48 3.23 -4.58
N LEU A 12 -8.71 2.76 -4.76
CA LEU A 12 -9.02 1.32 -4.80
C LEU A 12 -8.24 0.58 -5.90
N ALA A 13 -8.13 1.17 -7.10
CA ALA A 13 -7.33 0.60 -8.19
C ALA A 13 -5.85 0.42 -7.81
N GLN A 14 -5.28 1.38 -7.07
CA GLN A 14 -3.91 1.30 -6.56
C GLN A 14 -3.76 0.26 -5.45
N GLY A 15 -4.78 0.11 -4.60
CA GLY A 15 -4.84 -0.93 -3.58
C GLY A 15 -4.82 -2.34 -4.19
N ASN A 16 -5.60 -2.55 -5.25
CA ASN A 16 -5.62 -3.83 -5.98
C ASN A 16 -4.25 -4.16 -6.58
N LEU A 17 -3.57 -3.17 -7.17
CA LEU A 17 -2.21 -3.35 -7.70
C LEU A 17 -1.21 -3.77 -6.62
N ILE A 18 -1.31 -3.22 -5.40
CA ILE A 18 -0.45 -3.63 -4.28
C ILE A 18 -0.74 -5.07 -3.89
N LEU A 19 -2.01 -5.48 -3.82
CA LEU A 19 -2.41 -6.84 -3.47
C LEU A 19 -1.93 -7.85 -4.52
N GLU A 20 -2.05 -7.52 -5.81
CA GLU A 20 -1.52 -8.34 -6.91
C GLU A 20 -0.01 -8.52 -6.78
N ALA A 21 0.73 -7.44 -6.54
CA ALA A 21 2.17 -7.47 -6.35
C ALA A 21 2.56 -8.39 -5.19
N LEU A 22 1.90 -8.22 -4.04
CA LEU A 22 2.17 -9.01 -2.84
C LEU A 22 1.87 -10.49 -3.06
N ALA A 23 0.85 -10.82 -3.86
CA ALA A 23 0.49 -12.21 -4.15
C ALA A 23 1.58 -12.99 -4.92
N GLU A 24 2.49 -12.32 -5.62
CA GLU A 24 3.61 -12.96 -6.34
C GLU A 24 4.80 -13.33 -5.42
N ARG A 25 4.80 -12.88 -4.16
CA ARG A 25 5.84 -13.18 -3.18
C ARG A 25 5.51 -14.46 -2.38
N PRO A 26 6.54 -15.13 -1.81
CA PRO A 26 6.32 -16.31 -1.00
C PRO A 26 5.41 -16.00 0.20
N PHE A 27 4.33 -16.78 0.32
CA PHE A 27 3.21 -16.58 1.26
C PHE A 27 3.62 -16.17 2.69
N LYS A 28 4.69 -16.74 3.24
CA LYS A 28 5.19 -16.42 4.59
C LYS A 28 5.64 -14.97 4.78
N GLN A 29 6.00 -14.26 3.71
CA GLN A 29 6.46 -12.88 3.76
C GLN A 29 5.32 -11.86 3.66
N VAL A 30 4.20 -12.26 3.05
CA VAL A 30 3.14 -11.32 2.62
C VAL A 30 1.78 -11.60 3.23
N PHE A 31 1.56 -12.77 3.84
CA PHE A 31 0.24 -13.17 4.35
C PHE A 31 -0.35 -12.17 5.34
N GLU A 32 0.43 -11.74 6.33
CA GLU A 32 -0.05 -10.81 7.37
C GLU A 32 -0.38 -9.43 6.80
N ILE A 33 0.44 -8.93 5.86
CA ILE A 33 0.21 -7.61 5.25
C ILE A 33 -0.97 -7.64 4.27
N ILE A 34 -1.13 -8.69 3.46
CA ILE A 34 -2.29 -8.88 2.58
C ILE A 34 -3.57 -8.92 3.42
N GLY A 35 -3.57 -9.72 4.49
CA GLY A 35 -4.70 -9.81 5.41
C GLY A 35 -5.06 -8.45 6.02
N HIS A 36 -4.06 -7.70 6.49
CA HIS A 36 -4.23 -6.39 7.08
C HIS A 36 -4.80 -5.36 6.09
N LEU A 37 -4.26 -5.30 4.87
CA LEU A 37 -4.73 -4.40 3.82
C LEU A 37 -6.15 -4.77 3.35
N THR A 38 -6.44 -6.07 3.22
CA THR A 38 -7.76 -6.54 2.80
C THR A 38 -8.85 -6.18 3.81
N GLN A 39 -8.56 -6.31 5.11
CA GLN A 39 -9.50 -5.91 6.16
C GLN A 39 -9.76 -4.41 6.15
N GLN A 40 -8.73 -3.58 5.98
CA GLN A 40 -8.90 -2.14 5.86
C GLN A 40 -9.68 -1.77 4.59
N ALA A 41 -9.40 -2.40 3.46
CA ALA A 41 -10.11 -2.17 2.21
C ALA A 41 -11.61 -2.49 2.35
N ALA A 42 -11.98 -3.59 3.04
CA ALA A 42 -13.38 -3.93 3.27
C ALA A 42 -14.14 -2.90 4.11
N ILE A 43 -13.43 -2.13 4.96
CA ILE A 43 -14.00 -1.06 5.79
C ILE A 43 -14.05 0.26 5.01
N LEU A 44 -12.97 0.59 4.28
CA LEU A 44 -12.79 1.84 3.55
C LEU A 44 -13.60 1.89 2.25
N PHE A 45 -13.82 0.74 1.63
CA PHE A 45 -14.45 0.60 0.32
C PHE A 45 -15.63 -0.38 0.39
N PRO A 46 -16.84 0.09 0.74
CA PRO A 46 -18.05 -0.72 0.66
C PRO A 46 -18.30 -1.18 -0.80
N ALA A 47 -19.16 -2.18 -1.01
CA ALA A 47 -19.37 -2.85 -2.30
C ALA A 47 -19.76 -1.94 -3.48
N GLU A 48 -20.17 -0.70 -3.20
CA GLU A 48 -20.57 0.34 -4.14
C GLU A 48 -19.48 1.41 -4.36
N ALA A 49 -18.29 1.24 -3.78
CA ALA A 49 -17.13 2.08 -4.02
C ALA A 49 -16.60 1.91 -5.46
N GLY A 50 -16.36 3.03 -6.13
CA GLY A 50 -15.76 3.05 -7.46
C GLY A 50 -14.25 2.85 -7.41
N GLU A 51 -13.63 2.54 -8.55
CA GLU A 51 -12.18 2.35 -8.64
C GLU A 51 -11.35 3.59 -8.26
N GLU A 52 -11.95 4.78 -8.38
CA GLU A 52 -11.35 6.06 -7.98
C GLU A 52 -11.59 6.43 -6.51
N SER A 53 -12.33 5.61 -5.75
CA SER A 53 -12.54 5.85 -4.33
C SER A 53 -11.21 5.84 -3.58
N ILE A 54 -11.00 6.84 -2.74
CA ILE A 54 -9.75 7.08 -2.00
C ILE A 54 -9.93 6.67 -0.54
N GLY A 55 -8.99 5.89 -0.01
CA GLY A 55 -8.99 5.41 1.37
C GLY A 55 -7.65 5.67 2.06
N SER A 56 -7.70 5.87 3.38
CA SER A 56 -6.50 5.99 4.22
C SER A 56 -6.15 4.63 4.82
N PHE A 57 -5.02 4.08 4.39
CA PHE A 57 -4.47 2.83 4.92
C PHE A 57 -3.42 3.14 5.98
N ILE A 58 -3.43 2.32 7.03
CA ILE A 58 -2.46 2.35 8.13
C ILE A 58 -1.58 1.11 8.00
N VAL A 59 -0.27 1.29 7.95
CA VAL A 59 0.72 0.20 7.94
C VAL A 59 1.94 0.57 8.76
N SER A 60 2.66 -0.43 9.27
CA SER A 60 3.96 -0.20 9.90
C SER A 60 5.06 0.12 8.88
N VAL A 61 6.15 0.76 9.33
CA VAL A 61 7.37 0.98 8.52
C VAL A 61 7.90 -0.27 7.79
N PRO A 62 8.08 -1.45 8.42
CA PRO A 62 8.55 -2.64 7.71
C PRO A 62 7.55 -3.13 6.66
N GLN A 63 6.24 -3.00 6.91
CA GLN A 63 5.20 -3.33 5.94
C GLN A 63 5.25 -2.39 4.73
N LEU A 64 5.45 -1.09 4.95
CA LEU A 64 5.58 -0.14 3.85
C LEU A 64 6.81 -0.40 2.98
N ARG A 65 7.94 -0.75 3.58
CA ARG A 65 9.15 -1.14 2.83
C ARG A 65 8.90 -2.35 1.94
N LEU A 66 8.19 -3.35 2.46
CA LEU A 66 7.80 -4.52 1.68
C LEU A 66 6.88 -4.15 0.52
N ILE A 67 5.89 -3.28 0.75
CA ILE A 67 5.02 -2.76 -0.33
C ILE A 67 5.86 -2.10 -1.44
N LEU A 68 6.80 -1.24 -1.07
CA LEU A 68 7.65 -0.54 -2.04
C LEU A 68 8.56 -1.49 -2.82
N GLU A 69 9.16 -2.49 -2.14
CA GLU A 69 10.02 -3.49 -2.76
C GLU A 69 9.26 -4.29 -3.83
N VAL A 70 8.05 -4.73 -3.48
CA VAL A 70 7.23 -5.57 -4.35
C VAL A 70 6.62 -4.77 -5.50
N LEU A 71 6.19 -3.53 -5.24
CA LEU A 71 5.79 -2.61 -6.33
C LEU A 71 6.95 -2.37 -7.31
N GLY A 72 8.19 -2.27 -6.82
CA GLY A 72 9.38 -2.09 -7.64
C GLY A 72 9.68 -3.23 -8.62
N GLU A 73 9.07 -4.41 -8.44
CA GLU A 73 9.22 -5.56 -9.33
C GLU A 73 8.19 -5.63 -10.46
N ILE A 74 7.11 -4.83 -10.39
CA ILE A 74 6.09 -4.78 -11.45
C ILE A 74 6.64 -4.02 -12.67
N PRO A 75 6.34 -4.47 -13.92
CA PRO A 75 6.78 -3.81 -15.13
C PRO A 75 6.49 -2.28 -15.14
N TYR A 76 7.55 -1.53 -15.45
CA TYR A 76 7.76 -0.08 -15.31
C TYR A 76 6.60 0.83 -15.74
N ASN A 77 5.76 0.39 -16.68
CA ASN A 77 4.68 1.20 -17.25
C ASN A 77 3.45 1.33 -16.33
N ARG A 78 3.26 0.43 -15.34
CA ARG A 78 2.08 0.42 -14.47
C ARG A 78 2.30 1.09 -13.11
N VAL A 79 3.49 0.96 -12.52
CA VAL A 79 3.71 1.31 -11.11
C VAL A 79 4.32 2.69 -10.88
N ASN A 80 4.95 3.30 -11.89
CA ASN A 80 5.73 4.53 -11.69
C ASN A 80 4.96 5.69 -11.03
N ARG A 81 3.67 5.85 -11.36
CA ARG A 81 2.81 6.86 -10.72
C ARG A 81 2.53 6.57 -9.25
N LEU A 82 2.28 5.30 -8.90
CA LEU A 82 2.03 4.87 -7.53
C LEU A 82 3.30 4.96 -6.67
N LEU A 83 4.45 4.55 -7.21
CA LEU A 83 5.74 4.68 -6.53
C LEU A 83 6.08 6.14 -6.24
N HIS A 84 5.89 7.03 -7.22
CA HIS A 84 6.10 8.47 -7.01
C HIS A 84 5.17 9.03 -5.93
N GLN A 85 3.88 8.68 -5.95
CA GLN A 85 2.93 9.15 -4.94
C GLN A 85 3.25 8.64 -3.54
N LEU A 86 3.62 7.36 -3.39
CA LEU A 86 3.98 6.79 -2.10
C LEU A 86 5.31 7.35 -1.57
N HIS A 87 6.30 7.55 -2.44
CA HIS A 87 7.55 8.21 -2.04
C HIS A 87 7.33 9.65 -1.58
N GLN A 88 6.44 10.38 -2.26
CA GLN A 88 6.12 11.75 -1.87
C GLN A 88 5.41 11.80 -0.50
N GLN A 89 4.40 10.95 -0.28
CA GLN A 89 3.69 10.87 1.00
C GLN A 89 4.61 10.42 2.15
N LEU A 90 5.56 9.53 1.88
CA LEU A 90 6.57 9.12 2.84
C LEU A 90 7.50 10.28 3.21
N HIS A 91 7.92 11.07 2.21
CA HIS A 91 8.79 12.23 2.43
C HIS A 91 8.07 13.28 3.28
N GLU A 92 6.81 13.59 2.96
CA GLU A 92 5.99 14.52 3.75
C GLU A 92 5.75 14.02 5.19
N ALA A 93 5.58 12.70 5.39
CA ALA A 93 5.40 12.12 6.72
C ALA A 93 6.70 12.08 7.56
N LEU A 94 7.87 12.13 6.91
CA LEU A 94 9.19 12.10 7.57
C LEU A 94 9.83 13.49 7.72
N ASP A 95 9.43 14.47 6.91
CA ASP A 95 9.92 15.87 6.94
C ASP A 95 9.17 16.74 7.97
N LEU A 96 8.04 16.25 8.49
CA LEU A 96 7.22 16.89 9.53
C LEU A 96 7.69 16.58 10.98
N ASP A 97 8.98 16.31 11.19
CA ASP A 97 9.60 16.15 12.54
C ASP A 97 10.55 17.32 12.87
#